data_AF-A0A839ZYL5-F1
#
_entry.id   AF-A0A839ZYL5-F1
#
_cell.length_a   1.000
_cell.length_b   1.000
_cell.length_c   1.000
_cell.angle_alpha   90.00
_cell.angle_beta   90.00
_cell.angle_gamma   90.00
#
_symmetry.space_group_name_H-M   'P 1'
#
loop_
_entity.id
_entity.type
_entity.pdbx_description
1 polymer ?
#
loop_
_entity_poly.entity_id
_entity_poly.type
_entity_poly.pdbx_seq_one_letter_code
_entity_poly.pdbx_strand_id
1 'polypeptide(L)'
;MDFISHRSALVAGEPPDFQVFWPQAGFAEMACERAWSQVRHVPEQRGPEIVDIAGRFATYLRLLNLRVRELSDAYRNCLRSKLIDLDGSYKRPQDRTLFANGYLVHMEAAIHAFLADAAGLRDLIAEAIWRLVLKEASQDVTTLASLLRRTRSRSNAAPLLTEIHAAGADGGWLRALTDLRNAITHVAPLANSHELHSTQVRLRPLRGGSAPIVHYPLTTAEGGLRPRPSPVDFEQEAILKERLEEYRGFVDTSGDALTYAHGTLHALVALANKVRETAGLKHQMLTITDADIIGPVRFYGRGHDSSPGDPPE
;
A
#
# COMPACT_ATOMS: atom_id res chain seq x y z
N MET A 1 3.94 -11.87 -7.89
CA MET A 1 4.80 -10.73 -8.23
C MET A 1 6.06 -10.97 -7.45
N ASP A 2 7.22 -11.05 -8.10
CA ASP A 2 8.48 -11.23 -7.38
C ASP A 2 9.21 -9.88 -7.34
N PHE A 3 9.42 -9.35 -6.14
CA PHE A 3 10.18 -8.13 -5.91
C PHE A 3 11.58 -8.48 -5.44
N ILE A 4 12.43 -8.89 -6.38
CA ILE A 4 13.89 -8.76 -6.23
C ILE A 4 14.33 -7.83 -7.37
N SER A 5 14.50 -6.55 -7.04
CA SER A 5 14.80 -5.50 -8.02
C SER A 5 16.26 -5.47 -8.48
N HIS A 6 17.18 -6.13 -7.77
CA HIS A 6 18.59 -6.15 -8.16
C HIS A 6 19.40 -7.25 -7.45
N ARG A 7 20.46 -7.78 -8.10
CA ARG A 7 21.39 -8.77 -7.52
C ARG A 7 22.11 -8.26 -6.25
N SER A 8 22.19 -6.94 -6.08
CA SER A 8 22.73 -6.29 -4.88
C SER A 8 21.86 -6.50 -3.63
N ALA A 9 20.57 -6.83 -3.76
CA ALA A 9 19.73 -7.18 -2.60
C ALA A 9 20.20 -8.48 -1.90
N LEU A 10 21.02 -9.29 -2.56
CA LEU A 10 21.64 -10.50 -1.98
C LEU A 10 23.00 -10.22 -1.31
N VAL A 11 23.59 -9.03 -1.49
CA VAL A 11 25.01 -8.76 -1.11
C VAL A 11 25.20 -7.43 -0.36
N ALA A 12 24.36 -6.41 -0.55
CA ALA A 12 24.62 -5.04 -0.10
C ALA A 12 23.55 -4.43 0.84
N GLY A 13 22.58 -5.23 1.30
CA GLY A 13 21.40 -4.70 2.00
C GLY A 13 20.34 -4.17 1.03
N GLU A 14 19.09 -4.16 1.48
CA GLU A 14 17.97 -3.66 0.69
C GLU A 14 18.11 -2.13 0.50
N PRO A 15 17.77 -1.58 -0.69
CA PRO A 15 17.85 -0.14 -0.93
C PRO A 15 17.00 0.62 0.10
N PRO A 16 17.44 1.83 0.53
CA PRO A 16 16.74 2.60 1.56
C PRO A 16 15.31 2.94 1.14
N ASP A 17 15.09 3.14 -0.17
CA ASP A 17 13.79 3.42 -0.75
C ASP A 17 13.28 2.20 -1.52
N PHE A 18 12.45 1.37 -0.88
CA PHE A 18 11.66 0.38 -1.61
C PHE A 18 10.70 1.11 -2.56
N GLN A 19 10.53 0.59 -3.77
CA GLN A 19 9.67 1.21 -4.78
C GLN A 19 8.80 0.16 -5.45
N VAL A 20 7.50 0.40 -5.42
CA VAL A 20 6.55 -0.42 -6.17
C VAL A 20 6.74 -0.18 -7.67
N PHE A 21 7.05 -1.24 -8.40
CA PHE A 21 7.14 -1.21 -9.86
C PHE A 21 5.85 -1.71 -10.52
N TRP A 22 5.34 -0.90 -11.43
CA TRP A 22 4.19 -1.22 -12.28
C TRP A 22 4.66 -1.47 -13.70
N PRO A 23 4.40 -2.65 -14.32
CA PRO A 23 4.88 -2.92 -15.68
C PRO A 23 4.47 -1.87 -16.73
N GLN A 24 3.28 -1.28 -16.58
CA GLN A 24 2.74 -0.29 -17.50
C GLN A 24 3.05 1.16 -17.11
N ALA A 25 3.37 1.42 -15.83
CA ALA A 25 3.48 2.78 -15.28
C ALA A 25 4.83 3.08 -14.61
N GLY A 26 5.76 2.11 -14.60
CA GLY A 26 7.05 2.21 -13.93
C GLY A 26 6.90 2.49 -12.43
N PHE A 27 7.69 3.45 -11.93
CA PHE A 27 7.70 3.88 -10.53
C PHE A 27 6.73 5.06 -10.29
N ALA A 28 5.47 4.88 -10.70
CA ALA A 28 4.45 5.94 -10.66
C ALA A 28 4.18 6.48 -9.25
N GLU A 29 4.28 5.62 -8.22
CA GLU A 29 4.09 6.01 -6.81
C GLU A 29 5.17 6.99 -6.36
N MET A 30 6.45 6.66 -6.57
CA MET A 30 7.57 7.58 -6.30
C MET A 30 7.43 8.89 -7.08
N ALA A 31 7.06 8.84 -8.37
CA ALA A 31 6.86 10.05 -9.15
C ALA A 31 5.74 10.93 -8.57
N CYS A 32 4.63 10.32 -8.16
CA CYS A 32 3.50 11.00 -7.53
C CYS A 32 3.87 11.60 -6.17
N GLU A 33 4.54 10.83 -5.31
CA GLU A 33 5.03 11.26 -4.00
C GLU A 33 5.95 12.47 -4.14
N ARG A 34 6.93 12.40 -5.03
CA ARG A 34 7.85 13.50 -5.32
C ARG A 34 7.10 14.71 -5.83
N ALA A 35 6.21 14.53 -6.81
CA ALA A 35 5.41 15.64 -7.36
C ALA A 35 4.63 16.36 -6.26
N TRP A 36 3.92 15.62 -5.39
CA TRP A 36 3.22 16.20 -4.24
C TRP A 36 4.17 16.87 -3.25
N SER A 37 5.29 16.23 -2.89
CA SER A 37 6.30 16.83 -1.99
C SER A 37 6.87 18.15 -2.53
N GLN A 38 6.88 18.32 -3.85
CA GLN A 38 7.47 19.45 -4.56
C GLN A 38 6.48 20.57 -4.87
N VAL A 39 5.18 20.37 -4.70
CA VAL A 39 4.15 21.41 -4.88
C VAL A 39 4.44 22.64 -4.00
N ARG A 40 4.91 22.42 -2.77
CA ARG A 40 5.24 23.47 -1.78
C ARG A 40 6.43 24.36 -2.14
N HIS A 41 7.24 23.95 -3.13
CA HIS A 41 8.43 24.68 -3.56
C HIS A 41 8.12 25.74 -4.63
N VAL A 42 6.91 25.76 -5.19
CA VAL A 42 6.48 26.74 -6.19
C VAL A 42 5.92 27.98 -5.48
N PRO A 43 6.60 29.14 -5.50
CA PRO A 43 6.22 30.30 -4.69
C PRO A 43 4.84 30.89 -5.02
N GLU A 44 4.47 30.91 -6.30
CA GLU A 44 3.26 31.62 -6.79
C GLU A 44 1.94 30.94 -6.36
N GLN A 45 2.00 29.65 -6.01
CA GLN A 45 0.86 28.85 -5.56
C GLN A 45 0.99 28.47 -4.08
N ARG A 46 2.00 28.96 -3.36
CA ARG A 46 2.28 28.54 -1.99
C ARG A 46 1.28 29.17 -1.03
N GLY A 47 0.35 28.37 -0.53
CA GLY A 47 -0.56 28.72 0.56
C GLY A 47 -0.51 27.68 1.70
N PRO A 48 -0.95 28.03 2.91
CA PRO A 48 -0.89 27.12 4.07
C PRO A 48 -1.65 25.81 3.80
N GLU A 49 -2.81 25.89 3.15
CA GLU A 49 -3.62 24.73 2.77
C GLU A 49 -2.93 23.81 1.75
N ILE A 50 -2.29 24.39 0.73
CA ILE A 50 -1.56 23.62 -0.27
C ILE A 50 -0.35 22.92 0.37
N VAL A 51 0.36 23.61 1.28
CA VAL A 51 1.49 23.04 2.01
C VAL A 51 1.06 21.87 2.89
N ASP A 52 -0.05 22.01 3.63
CA ASP A 52 -0.61 20.94 4.47
C ASP A 52 -1.04 19.73 3.63
N ILE A 53 -1.92 19.94 2.66
CA ILE A 53 -2.47 18.87 1.82
C ILE A 53 -1.34 18.15 1.08
N ALA A 54 -0.40 18.88 0.49
CA ALA A 54 0.72 18.29 -0.24
C ALA A 54 1.66 17.47 0.66
N GLY A 55 1.95 17.95 1.87
CA GLY A 55 2.73 17.21 2.86
C GLY A 55 2.05 15.91 3.29
N ARG A 56 0.74 15.96 3.53
CA ARG A 56 -0.07 14.78 3.87
C ARG A 56 -0.13 13.77 2.72
N PHE A 57 -0.27 14.22 1.47
CA PHE A 57 -0.24 13.34 0.30
C PHE A 57 1.09 12.59 0.20
N ALA A 58 2.21 13.32 0.25
CA ALA A 58 3.54 12.71 0.18
C ALA A 58 3.75 11.69 1.32
N THR A 59 3.26 12.01 2.52
CA THR A 59 3.35 11.11 3.69
C THR A 59 2.54 9.83 3.47
N TYR A 60 1.27 9.93 3.10
CA TYR A 60 0.42 8.75 2.89
C TYR A 60 0.90 7.87 1.72
N LEU A 61 1.38 8.46 0.63
CA LEU A 61 1.94 7.70 -0.50
C LEU A 61 3.14 6.86 -0.05
N ARG A 62 4.05 7.48 0.73
CA ARG A 62 5.21 6.79 1.31
C ARG A 62 4.82 5.69 2.29
N LEU A 63 3.85 5.96 3.17
CA LEU A 63 3.34 4.97 4.11
C LEU A 63 2.75 3.76 3.38
N LEU A 64 1.91 3.97 2.37
CA LEU A 64 1.30 2.88 1.62
C LEU A 64 2.33 2.01 0.89
N ASN A 65 3.37 2.63 0.32
CA ASN A 65 4.47 1.91 -0.29
C ASN A 65 5.22 1.04 0.75
N LEU A 66 5.46 1.59 1.96
CA LEU A 66 5.99 0.82 3.07
C LEU A 66 5.07 -0.35 3.46
N ARG A 67 3.74 -0.16 3.51
CA ARG A 67 2.81 -1.25 3.84
C ARG A 67 2.78 -2.36 2.80
N VAL A 68 2.89 -2.02 1.52
CA VAL A 68 3.02 -3.02 0.44
C VAL A 68 4.33 -3.80 0.59
N ARG A 69 5.43 -3.13 0.95
CA ARG A 69 6.71 -3.80 1.26
C ARG A 69 6.56 -4.77 2.42
N GLU A 70 6.03 -4.31 3.56
CA GLU A 70 5.85 -5.12 4.77
C GLU A 70 5.02 -6.38 4.47
N LEU A 71 3.95 -6.23 3.68
CA LEU A 71 3.14 -7.36 3.25
C LEU A 71 3.94 -8.31 2.34
N SER A 72 4.72 -7.79 1.40
CA SER A 72 5.58 -8.61 0.54
C SER A 72 6.65 -9.37 1.32
N ASP A 73 7.23 -8.73 2.34
CA ASP A 73 8.22 -9.36 3.22
C ASP A 73 7.59 -10.47 4.07
N ALA A 74 6.36 -10.25 4.57
CA ALA A 74 5.58 -11.27 5.26
C ALA A 74 5.30 -12.48 4.35
N TYR A 75 4.93 -12.24 3.09
CA TYR A 75 4.75 -13.31 2.08
C TYR A 75 6.03 -14.10 1.86
N ARG A 76 7.15 -13.40 1.65
CA ARG A 76 8.47 -14.01 1.45
C ARG A 76 8.83 -14.90 2.64
N ASN A 77 8.68 -14.40 3.85
CA ASN A 77 9.06 -15.13 5.06
C ASN A 77 8.14 -16.34 5.32
N CYS A 78 6.83 -16.16 5.11
CA CYS A 78 5.85 -17.24 5.16
C CYS A 78 6.19 -18.35 4.18
N LEU A 79 6.45 -18.00 2.92
CA LEU A 79 6.83 -18.97 1.89
C LEU A 79 8.13 -19.68 2.25
N ARG A 80 9.17 -18.95 2.62
CA ARG A 80 10.48 -19.52 2.98
C ARG A 80 10.34 -20.55 4.11
N SER A 81 9.57 -20.24 5.15
CA SER A 81 9.34 -21.20 6.25
C SER A 81 8.55 -22.45 5.82
N LYS A 82 7.80 -22.40 4.72
CA LYS A 82 7.09 -23.55 4.16
C LYS A 82 7.99 -24.42 3.27
N LEU A 83 9.01 -23.81 2.67
CA LEU A 83 9.89 -24.44 1.68
C LEU A 83 11.23 -24.92 2.25
N ILE A 84 11.54 -24.61 3.51
CA ILE A 84 12.82 -24.93 4.13
C ILE A 84 12.55 -25.81 5.36
N ASP A 85 13.27 -26.93 5.47
CA ASP A 85 13.20 -27.82 6.64
C ASP A 85 14.14 -27.35 7.77
N LEU A 86 14.07 -27.98 8.94
CA LEU A 86 14.86 -27.60 10.13
C LEU A 86 16.38 -27.65 9.90
N ASP A 87 16.83 -28.51 9.00
CA ASP A 87 18.24 -28.65 8.61
C ASP A 87 18.68 -27.66 7.52
N GLY A 88 17.77 -26.78 7.06
CA GLY A 88 18.02 -25.82 5.99
C GLY A 88 17.83 -26.37 4.58
N SER A 89 17.45 -27.64 4.42
CA SER A 89 17.21 -28.26 3.11
C SER A 89 15.92 -27.76 2.46
N TYR A 90 15.89 -27.74 1.13
CA TYR A 90 14.71 -27.34 0.37
C TYR A 90 13.68 -28.46 0.29
N LYS A 91 12.45 -28.16 0.72
CA LYS A 91 11.27 -29.01 0.61
C LYS A 91 10.40 -28.57 -0.56
N ARG A 92 10.25 -29.45 -1.55
CA ARG A 92 9.36 -29.20 -2.68
C ARG A 92 7.91 -29.07 -2.18
N PRO A 93 7.22 -27.96 -2.47
CA PRO A 93 5.86 -27.77 -2.01
C PRO A 93 4.88 -28.55 -2.89
N GLN A 94 3.76 -28.95 -2.28
CA GLN A 94 2.60 -29.45 -2.99
C GLN A 94 1.71 -28.26 -3.39
N ASP A 95 1.27 -28.24 -4.64
CA ASP A 95 0.38 -27.19 -5.15
C ASP A 95 -0.98 -27.19 -4.42
N ARG A 96 -1.61 -26.02 -4.34
CA ARG A 96 -2.93 -25.78 -3.72
C ARG A 96 -3.06 -26.25 -2.26
N THR A 97 -1.93 -26.39 -1.57
CA THR A 97 -1.91 -26.81 -0.17
C THR A 97 -2.14 -25.62 0.74
N LEU A 98 -3.16 -25.73 1.62
CA LEU A 98 -3.39 -24.77 2.69
C LEU A 98 -2.36 -24.94 3.81
N PHE A 99 -1.89 -23.83 4.35
CA PHE A 99 -1.00 -23.81 5.50
C PHE A 99 -1.08 -22.48 6.26
N ALA A 100 -0.74 -22.54 7.53
CA ALA A 100 -0.56 -21.38 8.40
C ALA A 100 0.74 -21.56 9.19
N ASN A 101 1.41 -20.44 9.47
CA ASN A 101 2.63 -20.38 10.29
C ASN A 101 2.64 -19.05 11.06
N GLY A 102 3.68 -18.83 11.86
CA GLY A 102 3.85 -17.60 12.63
C GLY A 102 3.97 -16.33 11.78
N TYR A 103 4.12 -16.41 10.45
CA TYR A 103 4.15 -15.24 9.57
C TYR A 103 2.77 -14.77 9.10
N LEU A 104 1.71 -15.55 9.36
CA LEU A 104 0.35 -15.17 9.03
C LEU A 104 -0.08 -13.87 9.73
N VAL A 105 0.23 -13.75 11.02
CA VAL A 105 -0.05 -12.53 11.82
C VAL A 105 0.66 -11.29 11.27
N HIS A 106 1.83 -11.47 10.64
CA HIS A 106 2.55 -10.37 10.00
C HIS A 106 1.86 -9.92 8.70
N MET A 107 1.26 -10.84 7.95
CA MET A 107 0.43 -10.48 6.79
C MET A 107 -0.83 -9.73 7.23
N GLU A 108 -1.48 -10.21 8.28
CA GLU A 108 -2.65 -9.56 8.87
C GLU A 108 -2.32 -8.13 9.33
N ALA A 109 -1.27 -7.97 10.13
CA ALA A 109 -0.85 -6.65 10.61
C ALA A 109 -0.55 -5.69 9.44
N ALA A 110 0.17 -6.17 8.42
CA ALA A 110 0.51 -5.36 7.24
C ALA A 110 -0.72 -4.96 6.42
N ILE A 111 -1.67 -5.87 6.18
CA ILE A 111 -2.89 -5.54 5.41
C ILE A 111 -3.82 -4.62 6.21
N HIS A 112 -3.92 -4.79 7.54
CA HIS A 112 -4.66 -3.88 8.40
C HIS A 112 -4.10 -2.47 8.34
N ALA A 113 -2.78 -2.33 8.48
CA ALA A 113 -2.10 -1.04 8.38
C ALA A 113 -2.28 -0.41 6.98
N PHE A 114 -2.15 -1.21 5.91
CA PHE A 114 -2.41 -0.76 4.54
C PHE A 114 -3.82 -0.18 4.38
N LEU A 115 -4.85 -0.90 4.82
CA LEU A 115 -6.25 -0.46 4.67
C LEU A 115 -6.55 0.81 5.46
N ALA A 116 -5.95 0.96 6.65
CA ALA A 116 -6.08 2.17 7.45
C ALA A 116 -5.46 3.39 6.74
N ASP A 117 -4.20 3.26 6.30
CA ASP A 117 -3.49 4.32 5.57
C ASP A 117 -4.18 4.64 4.23
N ALA A 118 -4.73 3.63 3.54
CA ALA A 118 -5.42 3.78 2.27
C ALA A 118 -6.75 4.52 2.42
N ALA A 119 -7.50 4.23 3.49
CA ALA A 119 -8.70 4.98 3.84
C ALA A 119 -8.37 6.44 4.20
N GLY A 120 -7.25 6.67 4.89
CA GLY A 120 -6.74 8.02 5.17
C GLY A 120 -6.42 8.81 3.90
N LEU A 121 -5.71 8.19 2.94
CA LEU A 121 -5.41 8.82 1.65
C LEU A 121 -6.67 9.09 0.83
N ARG A 122 -7.63 8.15 0.80
CA ARG A 122 -8.94 8.34 0.15
C ARG A 122 -9.66 9.58 0.69
N ASP A 123 -9.67 9.74 2.01
CA ASP A 123 -10.34 10.86 2.65
C ASP A 123 -9.58 12.18 2.42
N LEU A 124 -8.25 12.15 2.36
CA LEU A 124 -7.42 13.28 1.91
C LEU A 124 -7.69 13.65 0.44
N ILE A 125 -7.87 12.67 -0.45
CA ILE A 125 -8.29 12.90 -1.85
C ILE A 125 -9.63 13.65 -1.87
N ALA A 126 -10.58 13.24 -1.02
CA ALA A 126 -11.87 13.89 -0.95
C ALA A 126 -11.77 15.34 -0.45
N GLU A 127 -10.97 15.58 0.60
CA GLU A 127 -10.64 16.91 1.11
C GLU A 127 -9.99 17.79 0.03
N ALA A 128 -9.00 17.25 -0.69
CA ALA A 128 -8.27 17.98 -1.72
C ALA A 128 -9.13 18.32 -2.94
N ILE A 129 -10.04 17.43 -3.36
CA ILE A 129 -11.02 17.74 -4.41
C ILE A 129 -11.89 18.92 -3.98
N TRP A 130 -12.40 18.89 -2.74
CA TRP A 130 -13.27 19.95 -2.25
C TRP A 130 -12.55 21.32 -2.19
N ARG A 131 -11.34 21.33 -1.62
CA ARG A 131 -10.58 22.55 -1.33
C ARG A 131 -9.80 23.08 -2.52
N LEU A 132 -9.11 22.21 -3.26
CA LEU A 132 -8.16 22.63 -4.29
C LEU A 132 -8.77 22.61 -5.70
N VAL A 133 -9.64 21.64 -5.98
CA VAL A 133 -10.28 21.51 -7.30
C VAL A 133 -11.55 22.35 -7.36
N LEU A 134 -12.48 22.15 -6.44
CA LEU A 134 -13.76 22.86 -6.42
C LEU A 134 -13.67 24.25 -5.78
N LYS A 135 -12.61 24.50 -4.99
CA LYS A 135 -12.34 25.79 -4.30
C LYS A 135 -13.52 26.26 -3.45
N GLU A 136 -14.17 25.32 -2.80
CA GLU A 136 -15.33 25.59 -1.95
C GLU A 136 -14.86 26.13 -0.59
N ALA A 137 -15.40 27.27 -0.16
CA ALA A 137 -14.93 27.98 1.04
C ALA A 137 -15.31 27.31 2.39
N SER A 138 -16.19 26.30 2.38
CA SER A 138 -16.63 25.63 3.61
C SER A 138 -15.71 24.48 4.02
N GLN A 139 -15.43 24.33 5.32
CA GLN A 139 -14.46 23.36 5.87
C GLN A 139 -14.96 21.90 5.91
N ASP A 140 -16.17 21.61 5.44
CA ASP A 140 -16.94 20.46 5.91
C ASP A 140 -16.71 19.12 5.19
N VAL A 141 -15.71 19.03 4.30
CA VAL A 141 -15.44 17.78 3.58
C VAL A 141 -14.06 17.26 3.94
N THR A 142 -14.06 16.27 4.83
CA THR A 142 -12.86 15.54 5.26
C THR A 142 -12.97 14.04 4.99
N THR A 143 -14.09 13.56 4.44
CA THR A 143 -14.30 12.14 4.10
C THR A 143 -14.88 11.98 2.71
N LEU A 144 -14.64 10.82 2.09
CA LEU A 144 -15.26 10.46 0.80
C LEU A 144 -16.79 10.53 0.87
N ALA A 145 -17.40 10.01 1.94
CA ALA A 145 -18.86 10.02 2.09
C ALA A 145 -19.44 11.44 2.10
N SER A 146 -18.78 12.38 2.79
CA SER A 146 -19.18 13.79 2.77
C SER A 146 -19.03 14.42 1.39
N LEU A 147 -17.96 14.12 0.64
CA LEU A 147 -17.77 14.61 -0.72
C LEU A 147 -18.89 14.12 -1.65
N LEU A 148 -19.13 12.80 -1.68
CA LEU A 148 -20.14 12.18 -2.54
C LEU A 148 -21.53 12.76 -2.25
N ARG A 149 -21.88 12.90 -0.96
CA ARG A 149 -23.16 13.49 -0.56
C ARG A 149 -23.31 14.92 -1.04
N ARG A 150 -22.30 15.77 -0.86
CA ARG A 150 -22.35 17.20 -1.21
C ARG A 150 -22.29 17.46 -2.72
N THR A 151 -21.67 16.56 -3.47
CA THR A 151 -21.52 16.71 -4.92
C THR A 151 -22.53 15.88 -5.72
N ARG A 152 -23.47 15.20 -5.06
CA ARG A 152 -24.47 14.32 -5.69
C ARG A 152 -25.27 14.97 -6.82
N SER A 153 -25.72 16.22 -6.63
CA SER A 153 -26.49 16.96 -7.64
C SER A 153 -25.66 17.40 -8.85
N ARG A 154 -24.33 17.35 -8.74
CA ARG A 154 -23.38 17.77 -9.78
C ARG A 154 -22.31 16.70 -10.03
N SER A 155 -22.67 15.43 -9.83
CA SER A 155 -21.74 14.29 -9.97
C SER A 155 -21.12 14.20 -11.37
N ASN A 156 -21.82 14.70 -12.39
CA ASN A 156 -21.37 14.72 -13.78
C ASN A 156 -20.83 16.07 -14.25
N ALA A 157 -20.60 17.03 -13.35
CA ALA A 157 -20.16 18.38 -13.73
C ALA A 157 -18.69 18.44 -14.16
N ALA A 158 -17.87 17.46 -13.78
CA ALA A 158 -16.47 17.37 -14.16
C ALA A 158 -16.02 15.91 -14.25
N PRO A 159 -15.07 15.55 -15.14
CA PRO A 159 -14.61 14.16 -15.29
C PRO A 159 -14.13 13.51 -13.98
N LEU A 160 -13.40 14.27 -13.14
CA LEU A 160 -12.93 13.79 -11.84
C LEU A 160 -14.08 13.50 -10.86
N LEU A 161 -15.15 14.28 -10.90
CA LEU A 161 -16.35 14.02 -10.09
C LEU A 161 -17.10 12.79 -10.59
N THR A 162 -17.23 12.62 -11.90
CA THR A 162 -17.85 11.41 -12.46
C THR A 162 -17.10 10.16 -12.04
N GLU A 163 -15.76 10.19 -12.15
CA GLU A 163 -14.89 9.08 -11.76
C GLU A 163 -14.99 8.76 -10.27
N ILE A 164 -14.94 9.77 -9.38
CA ILE A 164 -15.01 9.50 -7.93
C ILE A 164 -16.38 9.01 -7.48
N HIS A 165 -17.46 9.49 -8.11
CA HIS A 165 -18.81 8.97 -7.86
C HIS A 165 -18.96 7.53 -8.34
N ALA A 166 -18.46 7.20 -9.53
CA ALA A 166 -18.46 5.82 -10.02
C ALA A 166 -17.64 4.89 -9.12
N ALA A 167 -16.45 5.33 -8.69
CA ALA A 167 -15.59 4.56 -7.81
C ALA A 167 -16.18 4.37 -6.40
N GLY A 168 -16.97 5.33 -5.91
CA GLY A 168 -17.63 5.30 -4.61
C GLY A 168 -19.05 4.71 -4.57
N ALA A 169 -19.62 4.39 -5.74
CA ALA A 169 -20.93 3.75 -5.87
C ALA A 169 -20.89 2.26 -5.47
N ASP A 170 -22.06 1.62 -5.41
CA ASP A 170 -22.17 0.18 -5.19
C ASP A 170 -21.42 -0.59 -6.29
N GLY A 171 -20.57 -1.54 -5.88
CA GLY A 171 -19.64 -2.25 -6.79
C GLY A 171 -18.39 -1.44 -7.19
N GLY A 172 -18.29 -0.18 -6.80
CA GLY A 172 -17.10 0.64 -7.01
C GLY A 172 -15.93 0.26 -6.10
N TRP A 173 -14.69 0.44 -6.57
CA TRP A 173 -13.51 -0.01 -5.84
C TRP A 173 -13.22 0.80 -4.56
N LEU A 174 -13.59 2.10 -4.50
CA LEU A 174 -13.48 2.89 -3.26
C LEU A 174 -14.52 2.45 -2.24
N ARG A 175 -15.69 1.99 -2.71
CA ARG A 175 -16.69 1.35 -1.86
C ARG A 175 -16.16 0.03 -1.30
N ALA A 176 -15.59 -0.83 -2.14
CA ALA A 176 -14.95 -2.08 -1.71
C ALA A 176 -13.83 -1.84 -0.68
N LEU A 177 -12.97 -0.83 -0.86
CA LEU A 177 -11.97 -0.42 0.13
C LEU A 177 -12.61 -0.03 1.47
N THR A 178 -13.71 0.71 1.44
CA THR A 178 -14.44 1.13 2.64
C THR A 178 -15.02 -0.07 3.39
N ASP A 179 -15.68 -0.96 2.65
CA ASP A 179 -16.32 -2.15 3.19
C ASP A 179 -15.26 -3.10 3.78
N LEU A 180 -14.15 -3.32 3.08
CA LEU A 180 -13.02 -4.13 3.54
C LEU A 180 -12.36 -3.58 4.80
N ARG A 181 -12.04 -2.28 4.82
CA ARG A 181 -11.51 -1.61 6.01
C ARG A 181 -12.46 -1.76 7.19
N ASN A 182 -13.77 -1.58 6.99
CA ASN A 182 -14.75 -1.68 8.06
C ASN A 182 -14.90 -3.12 8.57
N ALA A 183 -14.93 -4.11 7.69
CA ALA A 183 -14.97 -5.51 8.09
C ALA A 183 -13.78 -5.87 8.99
N ILE A 184 -12.58 -5.50 8.56
CA ILE A 184 -11.34 -5.81 9.25
C ILE A 184 -11.16 -5.02 10.56
N THR A 185 -11.64 -3.77 10.61
CA THR A 185 -11.54 -2.92 11.81
C THR A 185 -12.58 -3.25 12.88
N HIS A 186 -13.80 -3.62 12.47
CA HIS A 186 -14.94 -3.72 13.39
C HIS A 186 -15.44 -5.14 13.65
N VAL A 187 -15.21 -6.07 12.72
CA VAL A 187 -15.86 -7.39 12.79
C VAL A 187 -14.92 -8.45 13.35
N ALA A 188 -13.62 -8.36 13.09
CA ALA A 188 -12.54 -9.02 13.83
C ALA A 188 -11.15 -8.80 13.21
N PRO A 189 -10.07 -8.98 13.99
CA PRO A 189 -8.80 -9.42 13.41
C PRO A 189 -9.06 -10.63 12.50
N LEU A 190 -8.45 -10.68 11.32
CA LEU A 190 -8.65 -11.76 10.33
C LEU A 190 -8.52 -13.18 10.94
N ALA A 191 -7.79 -13.31 12.04
CA ALA A 191 -7.81 -14.43 12.98
C ALA A 191 -8.99 -14.38 13.98
N ASN A 192 -10.20 -14.67 13.53
CA ASN A 192 -11.34 -14.93 14.42
C ASN A 192 -11.39 -16.42 14.78
N SER A 193 -11.71 -16.77 16.02
CA SER A 193 -11.84 -18.17 16.49
C SER A 193 -12.94 -18.99 15.80
N HIS A 194 -13.81 -18.34 15.02
CA HIS A 194 -14.95 -18.95 14.32
C HIS A 194 -14.76 -19.05 12.80
N GLU A 195 -13.57 -18.71 12.28
CA GLU A 195 -13.30 -18.75 10.85
C GLU A 195 -11.94 -19.41 10.56
N LEU A 196 -11.93 -20.28 9.55
CA LEU A 196 -10.67 -20.87 9.06
C LEU A 196 -9.87 -19.78 8.34
N HIS A 197 -8.63 -19.62 8.77
CA HIS A 197 -7.71 -18.64 8.21
C HIS A 197 -6.39 -19.31 7.86
N SER A 198 -6.03 -19.31 6.58
CA SER A 198 -4.80 -19.92 6.09
C SER A 198 -4.37 -19.29 4.77
N THR A 199 -3.08 -19.46 4.47
CA THR A 199 -2.54 -19.18 3.15
C THR A 199 -2.55 -20.44 2.28
N GLN A 200 -2.47 -20.27 0.96
CA GLN A 200 -2.36 -21.37 0.01
C GLN A 200 -1.03 -21.26 -0.74
N VAL A 201 -0.30 -22.36 -0.87
CA VAL A 201 0.80 -22.43 -1.84
C VAL A 201 0.21 -22.60 -3.23
N ARG A 202 0.64 -21.79 -4.19
CA ARG A 202 0.32 -21.96 -5.61
C ARG A 202 1.60 -22.11 -6.42
N LEU A 203 1.60 -22.94 -7.45
CA LEU A 203 2.71 -23.03 -8.40
C LEU A 203 2.45 -22.12 -9.60
N ARG A 204 3.28 -21.09 -9.75
CA ARG A 204 3.24 -20.18 -10.91
C ARG A 204 4.12 -20.73 -12.02
N PRO A 205 3.60 -20.93 -13.25
CA PRO A 205 4.42 -21.35 -14.37
C PRO A 205 5.40 -20.23 -14.79
N LEU A 206 6.63 -20.61 -15.06
CA LEU A 206 7.71 -19.76 -15.58
C LEU A 206 8.33 -20.43 -16.82
N ARG A 207 9.09 -19.67 -17.63
CA ARG A 207 9.87 -20.26 -18.72
C ARG A 207 10.93 -21.19 -18.12
N GLY A 208 10.76 -22.50 -18.29
CA GLY A 208 11.67 -23.53 -17.77
C GLY A 208 11.25 -24.20 -16.46
N GLY A 209 10.05 -23.94 -15.92
CA GLY A 209 9.57 -24.64 -14.73
C GLY A 209 8.39 -23.96 -14.04
N SER A 210 8.27 -24.18 -12.74
CA SER A 210 7.31 -23.48 -11.89
C SER A 210 7.98 -22.97 -10.62
N ALA A 211 7.51 -21.83 -10.13
CA ALA A 211 7.93 -21.26 -8.86
C ALA A 211 6.77 -21.27 -7.88
N PRO A 212 6.98 -21.68 -6.62
CA PRO A 212 5.95 -21.56 -5.60
C PRO A 212 5.74 -20.10 -5.22
N ILE A 213 4.48 -19.74 -5.01
CA ILE A 213 4.04 -18.45 -4.50
C ILE A 213 3.07 -18.68 -3.34
N VAL A 214 2.89 -17.64 -2.53
CA VAL A 214 1.85 -17.61 -1.50
C VAL A 214 0.65 -16.85 -2.05
N HIS A 215 -0.53 -17.39 -1.77
CA HIS A 215 -1.81 -16.73 -1.95
C HIS A 215 -2.44 -16.51 -0.58
N TYR A 216 -2.70 -15.24 -0.25
CA TYR A 216 -3.41 -14.88 0.98
C TYR A 216 -4.83 -14.41 0.63
N PRO A 217 -5.87 -15.22 0.92
CA PRO A 217 -7.23 -14.96 0.47
C PRO A 217 -7.84 -13.77 1.23
N LEU A 218 -8.06 -12.65 0.54
CA LEU A 218 -8.60 -11.41 1.14
C LEU A 218 -9.99 -11.04 0.61
N THR A 219 -10.17 -11.09 -0.71
CA THR A 219 -11.40 -10.63 -1.36
C THR A 219 -12.08 -11.75 -2.14
N THR A 220 -13.31 -11.53 -2.60
CA THR A 220 -13.89 -12.36 -3.67
C THR A 220 -13.11 -12.19 -4.98
N ALA A 221 -13.42 -13.00 -5.99
CA ALA A 221 -12.82 -12.90 -7.33
C ALA A 221 -13.01 -11.50 -7.95
N GLU A 222 -14.11 -10.84 -7.61
CA GLU A 222 -14.52 -9.52 -8.09
C GLU A 222 -13.94 -8.38 -7.22
N GLY A 223 -13.15 -8.70 -6.19
CA GLY A 223 -12.57 -7.69 -5.29
C GLY A 223 -13.50 -7.25 -4.15
N GLY A 224 -14.63 -7.95 -3.95
CA GLY A 224 -15.59 -7.68 -2.89
C GLY A 224 -15.24 -8.31 -1.55
N LEU A 225 -16.05 -8.02 -0.54
CA LEU A 225 -15.99 -8.68 0.76
C LEU A 225 -16.44 -10.14 0.66
N ARG A 226 -15.71 -11.04 1.34
CA ARG A 226 -16.23 -12.37 1.62
C ARG A 226 -17.48 -12.25 2.52
N PRO A 227 -18.61 -12.89 2.18
CA PRO A 227 -19.72 -13.01 3.09
C PRO A 227 -19.29 -13.68 4.39
N ARG A 228 -19.65 -13.08 5.52
CA ARG A 228 -19.31 -13.63 6.83
C ARG A 228 -20.04 -14.97 7.03
N PRO A 229 -19.32 -16.07 7.29
CA PRO A 229 -19.97 -17.33 7.63
C PRO A 229 -20.67 -17.22 9.00
N SER A 230 -21.78 -17.93 9.18
CA SER A 230 -22.42 -18.07 10.49
C SER A 230 -21.45 -18.71 11.50
N PRO A 231 -21.42 -18.26 12.76
CA PRO A 231 -20.61 -18.90 13.80
C PRO A 231 -20.92 -20.39 13.91
N VAL A 232 -19.88 -21.20 14.10
CA VAL A 232 -20.00 -22.65 14.29
C VAL A 232 -19.14 -23.13 15.45
N ASP A 233 -19.49 -24.32 15.95
CA ASP A 233 -18.69 -25.07 16.91
C ASP A 233 -17.78 -26.05 16.15
N PHE A 234 -16.46 -25.81 16.22
CA PHE A 234 -15.46 -26.64 15.53
C PHE A 234 -15.12 -27.94 16.24
N GLU A 235 -15.64 -28.17 17.46
CA GLU A 235 -15.52 -29.48 18.13
C GLU A 235 -16.35 -30.56 17.40
N GLN A 236 -17.31 -30.16 16.57
CA GLN A 236 -18.07 -31.06 15.73
C GLN A 236 -17.35 -31.33 14.40
N GLU A 237 -16.74 -32.51 14.27
CA GLU A 237 -15.92 -32.90 13.11
C GLU A 237 -16.65 -32.74 11.76
N ALA A 238 -17.94 -33.09 11.70
CA ALA A 238 -18.74 -32.94 10.48
C ALA A 238 -18.83 -31.48 10.03
N ILE A 239 -19.05 -30.56 10.98
CA ILE A 239 -19.12 -29.12 10.73
C ILE A 239 -17.74 -28.58 10.31
N LEU A 240 -16.68 -29.03 10.98
CA LEU A 240 -15.30 -28.65 10.62
C LEU A 240 -14.98 -29.06 9.17
N LYS A 241 -15.37 -30.27 8.76
CA LYS A 241 -15.13 -30.78 7.41
C LYS A 241 -15.89 -29.96 6.36
N GLU A 242 -17.17 -29.69 6.59
CA GLU A 242 -17.99 -28.86 5.70
C GLU A 242 -17.39 -27.44 5.57
N ARG A 243 -17.02 -26.81 6.69
CA ARG A 243 -16.37 -25.49 6.69
C ARG A 243 -15.03 -25.47 5.98
N LEU A 244 -14.24 -26.53 6.09
CA LEU A 244 -12.97 -26.63 5.40
C LEU A 244 -13.16 -26.76 3.88
N GLU A 245 -14.18 -27.49 3.44
CA GLU A 245 -14.53 -27.62 2.01
C GLU A 245 -15.04 -26.28 1.44
N GLU A 246 -15.94 -25.60 2.13
CA GLU A 246 -16.39 -24.25 1.77
C GLU A 246 -15.23 -23.25 1.71
N TYR A 247 -14.35 -23.28 2.70
CA TYR A 247 -13.19 -22.40 2.74
C TYR A 247 -12.24 -22.68 1.59
N ARG A 248 -11.95 -23.94 1.26
CA ARG A 248 -11.14 -24.30 0.08
C ARG A 248 -11.74 -23.74 -1.20
N GLY A 249 -13.05 -23.87 -1.39
CA GLY A 249 -13.76 -23.31 -2.53
C GLY A 249 -13.62 -21.78 -2.63
N PHE A 250 -13.74 -21.08 -1.50
CA PHE A 250 -13.46 -19.65 -1.44
C PHE A 250 -12.01 -19.33 -1.80
N VAL A 251 -11.03 -19.99 -1.16
CA VAL A 251 -9.60 -19.71 -1.40
C VAL A 251 -9.23 -19.87 -2.87
N ASP A 252 -9.75 -20.90 -3.53
CA ASP A 252 -9.47 -21.17 -4.94
C ASP A 252 -9.93 -20.06 -5.89
N THR A 253 -10.97 -19.33 -5.53
CA THR A 253 -11.55 -18.23 -6.33
C THR A 253 -11.25 -16.84 -5.80
N SER A 254 -10.76 -16.75 -4.56
CA SER A 254 -10.50 -15.47 -3.88
C SER A 254 -9.43 -14.63 -4.56
N GLY A 255 -9.54 -13.31 -4.37
CA GLY A 255 -8.49 -12.36 -4.65
C GLY A 255 -7.40 -12.37 -3.56
N ASP A 256 -6.17 -12.16 -3.99
CA ASP A 256 -4.96 -12.16 -3.16
C ASP A 256 -4.72 -10.80 -2.49
N ALA A 257 -4.33 -10.79 -1.21
CA ALA A 257 -4.14 -9.55 -0.46
C ALA A 257 -3.04 -8.64 -1.00
N LEU A 258 -1.89 -9.20 -1.41
CA LEU A 258 -0.79 -8.41 -1.95
C LEU A 258 -1.17 -7.83 -3.32
N THR A 259 -1.87 -8.62 -4.13
CA THR A 259 -2.42 -8.16 -5.41
C THR A 259 -3.44 -7.03 -5.20
N TYR A 260 -4.33 -7.17 -4.22
CA TYR A 260 -5.30 -6.13 -3.85
C TYR A 260 -4.59 -4.86 -3.39
N ALA A 261 -3.69 -4.95 -2.40
CA ALA A 261 -2.99 -3.81 -1.84
C ALA A 261 -2.19 -3.05 -2.91
N HIS A 262 -1.48 -3.79 -3.75
CA HIS A 262 -0.81 -3.25 -4.92
C HIS A 262 -1.82 -2.51 -5.82
N GLY A 263 -2.87 -3.19 -6.28
CA GLY A 263 -3.89 -2.60 -7.18
C GLY A 263 -4.53 -1.33 -6.62
N THR A 264 -4.90 -1.33 -5.34
CA THR A 264 -5.46 -0.18 -4.65
C THR A 264 -4.47 0.98 -4.54
N LEU A 265 -3.20 0.72 -4.24
CA LEU A 265 -2.16 1.75 -4.23
C LEU A 265 -2.04 2.42 -5.61
N HIS A 266 -2.05 1.66 -6.70
CA HIS A 266 -2.00 2.24 -8.05
C HIS A 266 -3.21 3.13 -8.35
N ALA A 267 -4.41 2.65 -8.02
CA ALA A 267 -5.63 3.42 -8.23
C ALA A 267 -5.63 4.73 -7.42
N LEU A 268 -5.14 4.68 -6.17
CA LEU A 268 -4.98 5.87 -5.32
C LEU A 268 -3.92 6.83 -5.87
N VAL A 269 -2.78 6.33 -6.36
CA VAL A 269 -1.72 7.13 -7.00
C VAL A 269 -2.28 7.82 -8.25
N ALA A 270 -3.03 7.10 -9.08
CA ALA A 270 -3.66 7.65 -10.27
C ALA A 270 -4.65 8.77 -9.92
N LEU A 271 -5.51 8.56 -8.92
CA LEU A 271 -6.42 9.60 -8.43
C LEU A 271 -5.66 10.80 -7.85
N ALA A 272 -4.63 10.57 -7.03
CA ALA A 272 -3.84 11.64 -6.43
C ALA A 272 -3.17 12.51 -7.51
N ASN A 273 -2.62 11.90 -8.57
CA ASN A 273 -2.09 12.65 -9.71
C ASN A 273 -3.17 13.45 -10.44
N LYS A 274 -4.32 12.83 -10.72
CA LYS A 274 -5.45 13.53 -11.36
C LYS A 274 -5.93 14.72 -10.54
N VAL A 275 -6.01 14.61 -9.21
CA VAL A 275 -6.37 15.73 -8.32
C VAL A 275 -5.37 16.87 -8.46
N ARG A 276 -4.07 16.57 -8.38
CA ARG A 276 -3.00 17.57 -8.53
C ARG A 276 -3.10 18.31 -9.87
N GLU A 277 -3.26 17.55 -10.95
CA GLU A 277 -3.36 18.08 -12.31
C GLU A 277 -4.62 18.91 -12.51
N THR A 278 -5.78 18.42 -12.03
CA THR A 278 -7.06 19.13 -12.13
C THR A 278 -7.06 20.42 -11.30
N ALA A 279 -6.38 20.43 -10.16
CA ALA A 279 -6.19 21.63 -9.34
C ALA A 279 -5.19 22.63 -9.98
N GLY A 280 -4.53 22.28 -11.09
CA GLY A 280 -3.54 23.12 -11.74
C GLY A 280 -2.24 23.28 -10.96
N LEU A 281 -1.93 22.36 -10.05
CA LEU A 281 -0.76 22.43 -9.18
C LEU A 281 0.51 22.05 -9.93
N LYS A 282 1.41 23.02 -10.04
CA LYS A 282 2.77 22.82 -10.52
C LYS A 282 3.62 22.17 -9.42
N HIS A 283 4.75 21.57 -9.79
CA HIS A 283 5.72 21.10 -8.83
C HIS A 283 7.13 21.42 -9.34
N GLN A 284 8.03 21.76 -8.43
CA GLN A 284 9.40 22.10 -8.77
C GLN A 284 10.35 21.45 -7.78
N MET A 285 11.41 20.82 -8.29
CA MET A 285 12.47 20.30 -7.44
C MET A 285 13.14 21.46 -6.70
N LEU A 286 13.33 21.31 -5.39
CA LEU A 286 14.10 22.27 -4.61
C LEU A 286 15.51 22.35 -5.19
N THR A 287 15.92 23.57 -5.54
CA THR A 287 17.28 23.85 -5.97
C THR A 287 17.99 24.53 -4.81
N ILE A 288 18.98 23.85 -4.25
CA ILE A 288 19.88 24.43 -3.24
C ILE A 288 21.05 25.04 -3.99
N THR A 289 21.29 26.33 -3.78
CA THR A 289 22.36 27.11 -4.40
C THR A 289 23.39 27.53 -3.35
N ASP A 290 24.51 28.10 -3.79
CA ASP A 290 25.53 28.63 -2.88
C ASP A 290 24.96 29.70 -1.93
N ALA A 291 23.91 30.43 -2.35
CA ALA A 291 23.23 31.42 -1.52
C ALA A 291 22.44 30.80 -0.35
N ASP A 292 22.09 29.51 -0.42
CA ASP A 292 21.35 28.79 0.61
C ASP A 292 22.28 28.14 1.66
N ILE A 293 23.60 28.16 1.44
CA ILE A 293 24.60 27.59 2.34
C ILE A 293 24.91 28.59 3.46
N ILE A 294 24.44 28.31 4.68
CA ILE A 294 24.77 29.10 5.87
C ILE A 294 26.05 28.55 6.51
N GLY A 295 27.13 29.32 6.43
CA GLY A 295 28.43 29.02 7.05
C GLY A 295 29.39 28.24 6.14
N PRO A 296 30.67 28.09 6.54
CA PRO A 296 31.67 27.41 5.72
C PRO A 296 31.40 25.90 5.64
N VAL A 297 31.37 25.36 4.41
CA VAL A 297 31.32 23.90 4.18
C VAL A 297 32.66 23.29 4.59
N ARG A 298 32.67 22.50 5.66
CA ARG A 298 33.88 21.77 6.11
C ARG A 298 33.82 20.34 5.60
N PHE A 299 34.74 19.97 4.71
CA PHE A 299 34.95 18.59 4.33
C PHE A 299 35.90 17.93 5.33
N TYR A 300 35.38 17.01 6.15
CA TYR A 300 36.24 16.14 6.96
C TYR A 300 36.78 15.03 6.06
N GLY A 301 37.86 15.32 5.34
CA GLY A 301 38.69 14.28 4.73
C GLY A 301 39.44 13.52 5.83
N ARG A 302 39.54 12.18 5.72
CA ARG A 302 40.49 11.39 6.51
C ARG A 302 41.87 12.03 6.38
N GLY A 303 42.49 12.28 7.53
CA GLY A 303 43.60 13.20 7.72
C GLY A 303 44.74 13.03 6.72
N HIS A 304 45.16 14.17 6.18
CA HIS A 304 46.54 14.35 5.82
C HIS A 304 47.30 14.55 7.14
N ASP A 305 48.27 13.67 7.41
CA ASP A 305 49.21 13.77 8.51
C ASP A 305 49.72 15.20 8.67
N SER A 306 49.42 15.82 9.81
CA SER A 306 50.20 16.93 10.34
C SER A 306 50.79 16.46 11.66
N SER A 307 52.11 16.29 11.63
CA SER A 307 52.95 15.82 12.74
C SER A 307 52.75 16.63 14.02
N PRO A 308 52.92 16.02 15.21
CA PRO A 308 52.76 16.73 16.47
C PRO A 308 54.05 17.47 16.86
N GLY A 309 53.89 18.75 17.15
CA GLY A 309 54.48 19.38 18.34
C GLY A 309 55.81 20.13 18.15
N ASP A 310 55.75 21.43 18.39
CA ASP A 310 56.72 22.09 19.27
C ASP A 310 55.92 22.86 20.35
N PRO A 311 56.25 22.72 21.64
CA PRO A 311 55.64 23.53 22.69
C PRO A 311 56.32 24.91 22.78
N PRO A 312 55.60 25.96 23.19
CA PRO A 312 56.16 27.30 23.30
C PRO A 312 56.99 27.46 24.59
N GLU A 313 58.13 28.15 24.46
CA GLU A 313 58.75 28.96 25.53
C GLU A 313 58.14 30.37 25.55
#